data_AF-A0A3C0UNU8-F1
#
_entry.id   AF-A0A3C0UNU8-F1
#
_cell.length_a   1.000
_cell.length_b   1.000
_cell.length_c   1.000
_cell.angle_alpha   90.00
_cell.angle_beta   90.00
_cell.angle_gamma   90.00
#
_symmetry.space_group_name_H-M   'P 1'
#
loop_
_entity.id
_entity.type
_entity.pdbx_description
1 polymer ?
#
loop_
_entity_poly.entity_id
_entity_poly.type
_entity_poly.pdbx_seq_one_letter_code
_entity_poly.pdbx_strand_id
1 'polypeptide(L)'
;MRKFFDLFLQALKGEEHEYTSGSINRAIFLLSVPMILEMVMESLFAVVDIFFVSKVNTDAVATVGLTESVLTLVYSVAIGLSTAATAIVSRRIGEKQHAEAGHAAAQVILVSVVLGITIGLGGFLGAETILRAMGGSENLIASGANFTRIIFASSPAIILLYTLSGVLRGGGDAAVAMRSLWIANGVNMLLCPLFIFGWGPVPAFGVAGSAMATTIGRSLGVLYQLYALTKGNGTVKVLSSQLKADFTIIRNLISVSAGGTGQFLIASASWVFLTRILSDFGPQIVAGYTIAIRVIVFTILPSWGMANAAATLVGQNLGANKPERAETSVWRAAFFNFVFLAVVAVIFFVFSANIISWFNDDPTTVATGVNCLRIICFGYLFFAYGMVISQSFNGAGDTLTPTLMNLACFWAVEIPLAYFLAKYLNLGPNGVYISVAFSESLLAVVGVLLFRRGKWKTKKV
;
A
#
# COMPACT_ATOMS: atom_id res chain seq x y z
N MET A 1 19.98 -25.59 -1.59
CA MET A 1 20.36 -24.19 -1.84
C MET A 1 20.24 -23.79 -3.31
N ARG A 2 20.86 -24.47 -4.29
CA ARG A 2 20.72 -24.14 -5.74
C ARG A 2 19.26 -23.97 -6.21
N LYS A 3 18.39 -24.95 -5.95
CA LYS A 3 16.95 -24.88 -6.32
C LYS A 3 16.19 -23.67 -5.76
N PHE A 4 16.55 -23.18 -4.57
CA PHE A 4 15.91 -21.99 -3.98
C PHE A 4 16.40 -20.71 -4.66
N PHE A 5 17.70 -20.62 -4.91
CA PHE A 5 18.31 -19.49 -5.60
C PHE A 5 17.81 -19.38 -7.04
N ASP A 6 17.68 -20.51 -7.74
CA ASP A 6 17.11 -20.57 -9.09
C ASP A 6 15.66 -20.08 -9.09
N LEU A 7 14.85 -20.50 -8.11
CA LEU A 7 13.46 -20.06 -7.99
C LEU A 7 13.35 -18.57 -7.64
N PHE A 8 14.24 -18.06 -6.80
CA PHE A 8 14.32 -16.64 -6.48
C PHE A 8 14.69 -15.79 -7.71
N LEU A 9 15.69 -16.22 -8.48
CA LEU A 9 16.05 -15.59 -9.75
C LEU A 9 14.90 -15.65 -10.77
N GLN A 10 14.19 -16.77 -10.85
CA GLN A 10 12.99 -16.88 -11.69
C GLN A 10 11.91 -15.88 -11.27
N ALA A 11 11.68 -15.70 -9.96
CA ALA A 11 10.73 -14.71 -9.45
C ALA A 11 11.13 -13.28 -9.87
N LEU A 12 12.41 -12.93 -9.73
CA LEU A 12 12.92 -11.62 -10.15
C LEU A 12 12.84 -11.40 -11.66
N LYS A 13 13.03 -12.45 -12.45
CA LYS A 13 12.96 -12.41 -13.91
C LYS A 13 11.53 -12.41 -14.47
N GLY A 14 10.56 -12.94 -13.72
CA GLY A 14 9.16 -13.03 -14.16
C GLY A 14 8.97 -14.03 -15.31
N GLU A 15 9.64 -15.18 -15.26
CA GLU A 15 9.61 -16.16 -16.36
C GLU A 15 8.31 -17.00 -16.42
N GLU A 16 7.49 -16.99 -15.37
CA GLU A 16 6.22 -17.75 -15.31
C GLU A 16 5.02 -16.81 -15.21
N HIS A 17 3.99 -17.07 -16.02
CA HIS A 17 2.77 -16.26 -16.07
C HIS A 17 1.48 -17.08 -15.92
N GLU A 18 1.57 -18.42 -15.88
CA GLU A 18 0.41 -19.30 -15.73
C GLU A 18 0.34 -19.86 -14.30
N TYR A 19 -0.52 -19.28 -13.47
CA TYR A 19 -0.66 -19.68 -12.06
C TYR A 19 -1.92 -20.51 -11.76
N THR A 20 -2.75 -20.74 -12.79
CA THR A 20 -3.98 -21.53 -12.69
C THR A 20 -3.71 -23.04 -12.77
N SER A 21 -2.48 -23.44 -13.07
CA SER A 21 -1.98 -24.82 -13.14
C SER A 21 -0.69 -24.97 -12.32
N GLY A 22 -0.20 -26.20 -12.14
CA GLY A 22 1.04 -26.46 -11.39
C GLY A 22 0.94 -26.28 -9.86
N SER A 23 2.10 -26.09 -9.20
CA SER A 23 2.19 -26.01 -7.74
C SER A 23 1.77 -24.64 -7.17
N ILE A 24 0.79 -24.64 -6.28
CA ILE A 24 0.31 -23.43 -5.58
C ILE A 24 1.44 -22.76 -4.79
N ASN A 25 2.27 -23.54 -4.09
CA ASN A 25 3.36 -22.98 -3.29
C ASN A 25 4.40 -22.28 -4.18
N ARG A 26 4.67 -22.81 -5.38
CA ARG A 26 5.55 -22.18 -6.36
C ARG A 26 4.95 -20.86 -6.84
N ALA A 27 3.66 -20.87 -7.19
CA ALA A 27 2.93 -19.67 -7.62
C ALA A 27 2.94 -18.57 -6.54
N ILE A 28 2.68 -18.93 -5.28
CA ILE A 28 2.76 -17.99 -4.14
C ILE A 28 4.15 -17.40 -4.04
N PHE A 29 5.21 -18.21 -4.12
CA PHE A 29 6.58 -17.73 -4.02
C PHE A 29 6.96 -16.78 -5.16
N LEU A 30 6.67 -17.15 -6.41
CA LEU A 30 7.01 -16.36 -7.60
C LEU A 30 6.29 -15.03 -7.66
N LEU A 31 5.06 -14.93 -7.13
CA LEU A 31 4.31 -13.68 -7.04
C LEU A 31 4.69 -12.87 -5.79
N SER A 32 4.86 -13.52 -4.64
CA SER A 32 5.11 -12.82 -3.37
C SER A 32 6.49 -12.18 -3.33
N VAL A 33 7.53 -12.84 -3.85
CA VAL A 33 8.90 -12.30 -3.80
C VAL A 33 9.00 -10.93 -4.48
N PRO A 34 8.56 -10.76 -5.75
CA PRO A 34 8.58 -9.44 -6.38
C PRO A 34 7.69 -8.42 -5.67
N MET A 35 6.51 -8.82 -5.19
CA MET A 35 5.60 -7.91 -4.50
C MET A 35 6.13 -7.47 -3.12
N ILE A 36 6.84 -8.34 -2.41
CA ILE A 36 7.55 -7.97 -1.16
C ILE A 36 8.64 -6.95 -1.47
N LEU A 37 9.45 -7.23 -2.50
CA LEU A 37 10.55 -6.36 -2.92
C LEU A 37 10.07 -5.02 -3.49
N GLU A 38 8.88 -4.99 -4.08
CA GLU A 38 8.16 -3.77 -4.44
C GLU A 38 7.87 -2.94 -3.17
N MET A 39 7.24 -3.54 -2.15
CA MET A 39 6.92 -2.83 -0.90
C MET A 39 8.16 -2.37 -0.12
N VAL A 40 9.25 -3.15 -0.12
CA VAL A 40 10.52 -2.73 0.48
C VAL A 40 11.10 -1.51 -0.22
N MET A 41 11.01 -1.45 -1.56
CA MET A 41 11.51 -0.30 -2.30
C MET A 41 10.68 0.97 -2.07
N GLU A 42 9.36 0.86 -1.86
CA GLU A 42 8.54 2.01 -1.42
C GLU A 42 9.03 2.54 -0.07
N SER A 43 9.29 1.64 0.89
CA SER A 43 9.79 2.05 2.21
C SER A 43 11.16 2.72 2.13
N LEU A 44 12.08 2.18 1.32
CA LEU A 44 13.42 2.76 1.15
C LEU A 44 13.33 4.14 0.51
N PHE A 45 12.44 4.32 -0.47
CA PHE A 45 12.18 5.62 -1.09
C PHE A 45 11.76 6.67 -0.05
N ALA A 46 10.76 6.35 0.79
CA ALA A 46 10.28 7.29 1.80
C ALA A 46 11.39 7.74 2.77
N VAL A 47 12.30 6.83 3.15
CA VAL A 47 13.43 7.13 4.04
C VAL A 47 14.49 7.98 3.35
N VAL A 48 14.84 7.67 2.10
CA VAL A 48 15.87 8.40 1.37
C VAL A 48 15.41 9.81 1.01
N ASP A 49 14.16 9.99 0.61
CA ASP A 49 13.61 11.30 0.25
C ASP A 49 13.61 12.24 1.46
N ILE A 50 13.07 11.80 2.61
CA ILE A 50 13.06 12.62 3.83
C ILE A 50 14.48 12.90 4.35
N PHE A 51 15.43 11.98 4.17
CA PHE A 51 16.82 12.19 4.55
C PHE A 51 17.41 13.39 3.81
N PHE A 52 17.25 13.48 2.49
CA PHE A 52 17.78 14.62 1.73
C PHE A 52 17.01 15.91 1.99
N VAL A 53 15.68 15.86 2.09
CA VAL A 53 14.86 17.03 2.43
C VAL A 53 15.25 17.61 3.79
N SER A 54 15.57 16.76 4.78
CA SER A 54 15.99 17.20 6.10
C SER A 54 17.27 18.04 6.13
N LYS A 55 18.07 17.98 5.07
CA LYS A 55 19.29 18.78 4.91
C LYS A 55 19.04 20.19 4.35
N VAL A 56 17.82 20.50 3.91
CA VAL A 56 17.47 21.82 3.39
C VAL A 56 17.20 22.79 4.53
N ASN A 57 16.10 22.60 5.26
CA ASN A 57 15.74 23.32 6.49
C ASN A 57 14.49 22.66 7.12
N THR A 58 14.10 23.14 8.31
CA THR A 58 12.92 22.64 9.04
C THR A 58 11.61 22.88 8.31
N ASP A 59 11.47 24.03 7.63
CA ASP A 59 10.25 24.38 6.89
C ASP A 59 10.04 23.46 5.68
N ALA A 60 11.12 22.99 5.05
CA ALA A 60 11.08 22.01 3.98
C ALA A 60 10.54 20.67 4.47
N VAL A 61 11.04 20.16 5.60
CA VAL A 61 10.55 18.92 6.23
C VAL A 61 9.07 19.05 6.58
N ALA A 62 8.68 20.17 7.18
CA ALA A 62 7.28 20.43 7.51
C ALA A 62 6.40 20.52 6.25
N THR A 63 6.85 21.19 5.19
CA THR A 63 6.15 21.27 3.91
C THR A 63 5.88 19.89 3.30
N VAL A 64 6.89 19.01 3.31
CA VAL A 64 6.73 17.63 2.84
C VAL A 64 5.69 16.91 3.67
N GLY A 65 5.78 16.95 5.01
CA GLY A 65 4.83 16.27 5.90
C GLY A 65 3.38 16.75 5.74
N LEU A 66 3.17 18.07 5.64
CA LEU A 66 1.82 18.64 5.42
C LEU A 66 1.26 18.25 4.05
N THR A 67 2.08 18.32 3.00
CA THR A 67 1.68 17.92 1.64
C THR A 67 1.39 16.42 1.56
N GLU A 68 2.24 15.57 2.15
CA GLU A 68 2.07 14.11 2.17
C GLU A 68 0.79 13.69 2.90
N SER A 69 0.44 14.39 3.97
CA SER A 69 -0.81 14.14 4.72
C SER A 69 -2.03 14.22 3.80
N VAL A 70 -2.06 15.18 2.87
CA VAL A 70 -3.15 15.31 1.89
C VAL A 70 -2.98 14.34 0.72
N LEU A 71 -1.74 14.03 0.31
CA LEU A 71 -1.49 12.99 -0.71
C LEU A 71 -1.94 11.60 -0.28
N THR A 72 -2.05 11.31 1.02
CA THR A 72 -2.66 10.04 1.48
C THR A 72 -4.04 9.81 0.88
N LEU A 73 -4.82 10.88 0.62
CA LEU A 73 -6.10 10.80 -0.08
C LEU A 73 -5.92 10.37 -1.54
N VAL A 74 -4.91 10.90 -2.22
CA VAL A 74 -4.56 10.51 -3.59
C VAL A 74 -4.10 9.05 -3.64
N TYR A 75 -3.25 8.63 -2.70
CA TYR A 75 -2.82 7.24 -2.56
C TYR A 75 -4.00 6.31 -2.27
N SER A 76 -4.98 6.72 -1.46
CA SER A 76 -6.17 5.92 -1.20
C SER A 76 -6.95 5.60 -2.48
N VAL A 77 -7.11 6.59 -3.37
CA VAL A 77 -7.75 6.42 -4.68
C VAL A 77 -6.90 5.52 -5.57
N ALA A 78 -5.59 5.73 -5.59
CA ALA A 78 -4.65 4.93 -6.38
C ALA A 78 -4.66 3.44 -5.96
N ILE A 79 -4.65 3.16 -4.65
CA ILE A 79 -4.72 1.81 -4.07
C ILE A 79 -6.07 1.16 -4.36
N GLY A 80 -7.18 1.89 -4.22
CA GLY A 80 -8.51 1.40 -4.55
C GLY A 80 -8.64 1.01 -6.03
N LEU A 81 -8.17 1.88 -6.93
CA LEU A 81 -8.15 1.60 -8.37
C LEU A 81 -7.21 0.44 -8.72
N SER A 82 -6.04 0.34 -8.07
CA SER A 82 -5.09 -0.76 -8.25
C SER A 82 -5.70 -2.11 -7.83
N THR A 83 -6.48 -2.09 -6.74
CA THR A 83 -7.22 -3.25 -6.25
C THR A 83 -8.27 -3.70 -7.27
N ALA A 84 -9.06 -2.77 -7.80
CA ALA A 84 -10.04 -3.05 -8.86
C ALA A 84 -9.39 -3.57 -10.14
N ALA A 85 -8.30 -2.93 -10.58
CA ALA A 85 -7.52 -3.35 -11.75
C ALA A 85 -7.00 -4.78 -11.58
N THR A 86 -6.44 -5.11 -10.41
CA THR A 86 -5.96 -6.46 -10.09
C THR A 86 -7.08 -7.48 -10.21
N ALA A 87 -8.25 -7.23 -9.60
CA ALA A 87 -9.39 -8.14 -9.60
C ALA A 87 -9.95 -8.39 -11.01
N ILE A 88 -10.18 -7.33 -11.79
CA ILE A 88 -10.77 -7.42 -13.13
C ILE A 88 -9.79 -8.08 -14.11
N VAL A 89 -8.52 -7.65 -14.12
CA VAL A 89 -7.52 -8.18 -15.06
C VAL A 89 -7.17 -9.64 -14.72
N SER A 90 -6.96 -9.98 -13.44
CA SER A 90 -6.70 -11.36 -13.04
C SER A 90 -7.84 -12.29 -13.42
N ARG A 91 -9.10 -11.84 -13.31
CA ARG A 91 -10.26 -12.60 -13.74
C ARG A 91 -10.20 -12.96 -15.22
N ARG A 92 -10.00 -11.96 -16.09
CA ARG A 92 -9.92 -12.15 -17.55
C ARG A 92 -8.74 -13.01 -17.98
N ILE A 93 -7.60 -12.90 -17.27
CA ILE A 93 -6.44 -13.76 -17.48
C ILE A 93 -6.74 -15.22 -17.09
N GLY A 94 -7.43 -15.43 -15.97
CA GLY A 94 -7.93 -16.75 -15.58
C GLY A 94 -8.86 -17.38 -16.61
N GLU A 95 -9.73 -16.56 -17.20
CA GLU A 95 -10.66 -16.93 -18.28
C GLU A 95 -9.96 -17.18 -19.63
N LYS A 96 -8.64 -16.96 -19.71
CA LYS A 96 -7.83 -16.97 -20.96
C LYS A 96 -8.27 -15.94 -22.00
N GLN A 97 -9.01 -14.91 -21.58
CA GLN A 97 -9.48 -13.82 -22.41
C GLN A 97 -8.47 -12.65 -22.40
N HIS A 98 -7.27 -12.89 -22.95
CA HIS A 98 -6.17 -11.91 -22.94
C HIS A 98 -6.53 -10.58 -23.60
N ALA A 99 -7.35 -10.59 -24.65
CA ALA A 99 -7.82 -9.38 -25.30
C ALA A 99 -8.74 -8.54 -24.40
N GLU A 100 -9.63 -9.19 -23.65
CA GLU A 100 -10.51 -8.51 -22.69
C GLU A 100 -9.71 -7.98 -21.48
N ALA A 101 -8.68 -8.71 -21.05
CA ALA A 101 -7.74 -8.22 -20.04
C ALA A 101 -7.03 -6.94 -20.50
N GLY A 102 -6.59 -6.89 -21.76
CA GLY A 102 -6.03 -5.69 -22.40
C GLY A 102 -7.01 -4.53 -22.49
N HIS A 103 -8.28 -4.82 -22.82
CA HIS A 103 -9.34 -3.81 -22.86
C HIS A 103 -9.63 -3.23 -21.47
N ALA A 104 -9.74 -4.08 -20.45
CA ALA A 104 -9.88 -3.63 -19.06
C ALA A 104 -8.70 -2.76 -18.62
N ALA A 105 -7.46 -3.14 -18.95
CA ALA A 105 -6.27 -2.34 -18.68
C ALA A 105 -6.30 -0.97 -19.40
N ALA A 106 -6.83 -0.90 -20.62
CA ALA A 106 -7.02 0.37 -21.33
C ALA A 106 -8.00 1.30 -20.58
N GLN A 107 -9.09 0.75 -20.04
CA GLN A 107 -10.04 1.53 -19.22
C GLN A 107 -9.43 1.97 -17.89
N VAL A 108 -8.59 1.14 -17.26
CA VAL A 108 -7.82 1.52 -16.07
C VAL A 108 -6.94 2.74 -16.36
N ILE A 109 -6.23 2.76 -17.50
CA ILE A 109 -5.40 3.89 -17.92
C ILE A 109 -6.26 5.15 -18.08
N LEU A 110 -7.37 5.06 -18.82
CA LEU A 110 -8.25 6.19 -19.07
C LEU A 110 -8.76 6.82 -17.77
N VAL A 111 -9.31 5.99 -16.86
CA VAL A 111 -9.81 6.44 -15.56
C VAL A 111 -8.70 7.04 -14.71
N SER A 112 -7.52 6.41 -14.69
CA SER A 112 -6.36 6.90 -13.91
C SER A 112 -5.87 8.25 -14.39
N VAL A 113 -5.81 8.47 -15.71
CA VAL A 113 -5.41 9.76 -16.30
C VAL A 113 -6.44 10.83 -15.97
N VAL A 114 -7.73 10.57 -16.18
CA VAL A 114 -8.79 11.54 -15.91
C VAL A 114 -8.79 11.93 -14.43
N LEU A 115 -8.84 10.96 -13.51
CA LEU A 115 -8.83 11.23 -12.07
C LEU A 115 -7.53 11.91 -11.64
N GLY A 116 -6.39 11.47 -12.15
CA GLY A 116 -5.09 12.05 -11.85
C GLY A 116 -4.97 13.51 -12.29
N ILE A 117 -5.48 13.85 -13.47
CA ILE A 117 -5.50 15.24 -13.96
C ILE A 117 -6.46 16.07 -13.11
N THR A 118 -7.67 15.57 -12.82
CA THR A 118 -8.65 16.31 -11.99
C THR A 118 -8.11 16.60 -10.60
N ILE A 119 -7.57 15.57 -9.91
CA ILE A 119 -6.98 15.71 -8.58
C ILE A 119 -5.73 16.60 -8.64
N GLY A 120 -4.87 16.39 -9.64
CA GLY A 120 -3.62 17.12 -9.78
C GLY A 120 -3.83 18.60 -10.08
N LEU A 121 -4.79 18.94 -10.94
CA LEU A 121 -5.16 20.33 -11.22
C LEU A 121 -5.75 21.01 -9.97
N GLY A 122 -6.64 20.33 -9.26
CA GLY A 122 -7.20 20.83 -8.00
C GLY A 122 -6.13 21.10 -6.95
N GLY A 123 -5.20 20.15 -6.76
CA GLY A 123 -4.09 20.30 -5.81
C GLY A 123 -3.04 21.34 -6.24
N PHE A 124 -2.76 21.46 -7.53
CA PHE A 124 -1.84 22.47 -8.07
C PHE A 124 -2.38 23.88 -7.85
N LEU A 125 -3.64 24.13 -8.24
CA LEU A 125 -4.27 25.44 -8.07
C LEU A 125 -4.51 25.76 -6.58
N GLY A 126 -4.81 24.74 -5.78
CA GLY A 126 -5.09 24.87 -4.35
C GLY A 126 -3.88 24.75 -3.41
N ALA A 127 -2.65 24.69 -3.92
CA ALA A 127 -1.47 24.33 -3.12
C ALA A 127 -1.30 25.18 -1.84
N GLU A 128 -1.43 26.50 -1.92
CA GLU A 128 -1.34 27.39 -0.76
C GLU A 128 -2.51 27.20 0.21
N THR A 129 -3.73 27.04 -0.32
CA THR A 129 -4.93 26.75 0.48
C THR A 129 -4.79 25.44 1.23
N ILE A 130 -4.22 24.42 0.58
CA ILE A 130 -3.94 23.12 1.18
C ILE A 130 -2.95 23.28 2.33
N LEU A 131 -1.80 23.93 2.11
CA LEU A 131 -0.80 24.15 3.15
C LEU A 131 -1.37 24.98 4.32
N ARG A 132 -2.16 26.01 4.03
CA ARG A 132 -2.82 26.84 5.06
C ARG A 132 -3.85 26.04 5.85
N ALA A 133 -4.68 25.24 5.19
CA ALA A 133 -5.67 24.38 5.84
C ALA A 133 -5.03 23.32 6.75
N MET A 134 -3.83 22.85 6.39
CA MET A 134 -3.05 21.92 7.18
C MET A 134 -2.26 22.58 8.34
N GLY A 135 -2.37 23.91 8.50
CA GLY A 135 -1.73 24.64 9.60
C GLY A 135 -0.33 25.18 9.30
N GLY A 136 0.06 25.28 8.03
CA GLY A 136 1.32 25.90 7.62
C GLY A 136 1.37 27.40 7.95
N SER A 137 2.53 27.88 8.40
CA SER A 137 2.80 29.31 8.58
C SER A 137 2.95 30.00 7.22
N GLU A 138 2.71 31.32 7.13
CA GLU A 138 2.83 32.04 5.86
C GLU A 138 4.25 31.96 5.25
N ASN A 139 5.31 31.89 6.07
CA ASN A 139 6.68 31.68 5.59
C ASN A 139 6.88 30.27 4.98
N LEU A 140 6.32 29.24 5.62
CA LEU A 140 6.33 27.88 5.10
C LEU A 140 5.52 27.78 3.82
N ILE A 141 4.35 28.42 3.76
CA ILE A 141 3.50 28.44 2.56
C ILE A 141 4.26 29.10 1.40
N ALA A 142 4.87 30.27 1.63
CA ALA A 142 5.60 31.00 0.60
C ALA A 142 6.79 30.20 0.02
N SER A 143 7.51 29.46 0.87
CA SER A 143 8.66 28.65 0.45
C SER A 143 8.28 27.24 -0.05
N GLY A 144 7.16 26.69 0.42
CA GLY A 144 6.73 25.32 0.18
C GLY A 144 5.66 25.13 -0.89
N ALA A 145 4.93 26.18 -1.28
CA ALA A 145 3.82 26.06 -2.25
C ALA A 145 4.28 25.50 -3.60
N ASN A 146 5.49 25.81 -4.06
CA ASN A 146 6.00 25.28 -5.33
C ASN A 146 6.25 23.75 -5.26
N PHE A 147 6.75 23.25 -4.13
CA PHE A 147 6.86 21.81 -3.90
C PHE A 147 5.48 21.14 -3.99
N THR A 148 4.50 21.68 -3.26
CA THR A 148 3.13 21.16 -3.23
C THR A 148 2.52 21.16 -4.64
N ARG A 149 2.69 22.25 -5.39
CA ARG A 149 2.26 22.36 -6.80
C ARG A 149 2.84 21.23 -7.65
N ILE A 150 4.16 21.06 -7.64
CA ILE A 150 4.83 20.04 -8.48
C ILE A 150 4.36 18.64 -8.11
N ILE A 151 4.28 18.32 -6.81
CA ILE A 151 3.82 17.00 -6.37
C ILE A 151 2.37 16.74 -6.77
N PHE A 152 1.45 17.69 -6.59
CA PHE A 152 0.07 17.48 -7.04
C PHE A 152 -0.04 17.42 -8.56
N ALA A 153 0.73 18.21 -9.32
CA ALA A 153 0.81 18.07 -10.77
C ALA A 153 1.29 16.67 -11.21
N SER A 154 2.05 15.96 -10.37
CA SER A 154 2.47 14.58 -10.60
C SER A 154 1.39 13.52 -10.33
N SER A 155 0.20 13.90 -9.82
CA SER A 155 -0.89 12.97 -9.47
C SER A 155 -1.26 11.97 -10.58
N PRO A 156 -1.30 12.33 -11.89
CA PRO A 156 -1.48 11.34 -12.96
C PRO A 156 -0.44 10.22 -12.92
N ALA A 157 0.84 10.56 -12.74
CA ALA A 157 1.92 9.58 -12.65
C ALA A 157 1.79 8.72 -11.38
N ILE A 158 1.40 9.32 -10.25
CA ILE A 158 1.16 8.59 -8.99
C ILE A 158 0.07 7.54 -9.19
N ILE A 159 -1.11 7.96 -9.66
CA ILE A 159 -2.25 7.05 -9.82
C ILE A 159 -1.91 5.97 -10.85
N LEU A 160 -1.36 6.34 -12.01
CA LEU A 160 -0.95 5.37 -13.03
C LEU A 160 0.05 4.35 -12.49
N LEU A 161 1.06 4.76 -11.72
CA LEU A 161 2.09 3.85 -11.21
C LEU A 161 1.46 2.71 -10.39
N TYR A 162 0.52 3.05 -9.51
CA TYR A 162 -0.18 2.07 -8.68
C TYR A 162 -1.18 1.24 -9.48
N THR A 163 -1.96 1.87 -10.36
CA THR A 163 -3.02 1.17 -11.10
C THR A 163 -2.46 0.23 -12.16
N LEU A 164 -1.41 0.64 -12.87
CA LEU A 164 -0.68 -0.22 -13.80
C LEU A 164 0.09 -1.34 -13.09
N SER A 165 0.64 -1.10 -11.90
CA SER A 165 1.14 -2.19 -11.05
C SER A 165 0.03 -3.20 -10.73
N GLY A 166 -1.19 -2.72 -10.45
CA GLY A 166 -2.36 -3.59 -10.28
C GLY A 166 -2.71 -4.42 -11.52
N VAL A 167 -2.68 -3.80 -12.71
CA VAL A 167 -2.86 -4.49 -14.00
C VAL A 167 -1.80 -5.58 -14.19
N LEU A 168 -0.52 -5.25 -14.00
CA LEU A 168 0.60 -6.18 -14.18
C LEU A 168 0.53 -7.34 -13.18
N ARG A 169 0.25 -7.04 -11.90
CA ARG A 169 0.02 -8.07 -10.87
C ARG A 169 -1.18 -8.95 -11.21
N GLY A 170 -2.29 -8.39 -11.67
CA GLY A 170 -3.45 -9.16 -12.14
C GLY A 170 -3.10 -10.05 -13.35
N GLY A 171 -2.25 -9.54 -14.23
CA GLY A 171 -1.64 -10.24 -15.36
C GLY A 171 -0.74 -11.42 -14.98
N GLY A 172 -0.28 -11.47 -13.73
CA GLY A 172 0.72 -12.43 -13.28
C GLY A 172 2.17 -11.98 -13.52
N ASP A 173 2.39 -10.74 -13.94
CA ASP A 173 3.71 -10.15 -14.18
C ASP A 173 4.13 -9.22 -13.04
N ALA A 174 4.22 -9.79 -11.82
CA ALA A 174 4.62 -9.06 -10.63
C ALA A 174 6.08 -8.55 -10.71
N ALA A 175 6.93 -9.19 -11.51
CA ALA A 175 8.32 -8.80 -11.70
C ALA A 175 8.45 -7.47 -12.44
N VAL A 176 7.64 -7.25 -13.49
CA VAL A 176 7.62 -5.96 -14.20
C VAL A 176 7.08 -4.85 -13.30
N ALA A 177 6.04 -5.12 -12.50
CA ALA A 177 5.54 -4.18 -11.50
C ALA A 177 6.64 -3.76 -10.51
N MET A 178 7.35 -4.74 -9.93
CA MET A 178 8.48 -4.50 -9.04
C MET A 178 9.58 -3.65 -9.70
N ARG A 179 10.04 -4.03 -10.90
CA ARG A 179 11.10 -3.29 -11.62
C ARG A 179 10.68 -1.86 -11.94
N SER A 180 9.41 -1.63 -12.26
CA SER A 180 8.92 -0.27 -12.53
C SER A 180 9.11 0.65 -11.33
N LEU A 181 8.86 0.13 -10.13
CA LEU A 181 9.02 0.89 -8.91
C LEU A 181 10.49 1.04 -8.53
N TRP A 182 11.31 0.02 -8.77
CA TRP A 182 12.76 0.13 -8.60
C TRP A 182 13.39 1.18 -9.51
N ILE A 183 12.95 1.26 -10.77
CA ILE A 183 13.35 2.32 -11.70
C ILE A 183 12.88 3.67 -11.16
N ALA A 184 11.60 3.79 -10.77
CA ALA A 184 11.05 5.04 -10.28
C ALA A 184 11.80 5.58 -9.06
N ASN A 185 11.94 4.73 -8.05
CA ASN A 185 12.56 5.09 -6.78
C ASN A 185 14.08 5.20 -6.92
N GLY A 186 14.73 4.35 -7.73
CA GLY A 186 16.16 4.44 -8.00
C GLY A 186 16.54 5.73 -8.73
N VAL A 187 15.77 6.13 -9.75
CA VAL A 187 15.97 7.42 -10.43
C VAL A 187 15.73 8.57 -9.46
N ASN A 188 14.67 8.52 -8.64
CA ASN A 188 14.44 9.54 -7.62
C ASN A 188 15.64 9.65 -6.68
N MET A 189 16.16 8.55 -6.12
CA MET A 189 17.29 8.57 -5.18
C MET A 189 18.56 9.18 -5.79
N LEU A 190 18.75 9.06 -7.11
CA LEU A 190 19.87 9.69 -7.82
C LEU A 190 19.62 11.18 -8.10
N LEU A 191 18.41 11.54 -8.54
CA LEU A 191 18.06 12.91 -8.92
C LEU A 191 17.75 13.82 -7.73
N CYS A 192 17.32 13.26 -6.60
CA CYS A 192 16.94 13.99 -5.41
C CYS A 192 18.10 14.84 -4.86
N PRO A 193 19.29 14.31 -4.53
CA PRO A 193 20.42 15.14 -4.11
C PRO A 193 20.87 16.12 -5.20
N LEU A 194 20.81 15.71 -6.47
CA LEU A 194 21.19 16.56 -7.60
C LEU A 194 20.31 17.83 -7.70
N PHE A 195 18.98 17.69 -7.60
CA PHE A 195 18.07 18.82 -7.69
C PHE A 195 17.92 19.59 -6.38
N ILE A 196 18.05 18.93 -5.22
CA ILE A 196 17.98 19.61 -3.93
C ILE A 196 19.19 20.55 -3.76
N PHE A 197 20.42 20.01 -3.89
CA PHE A 197 21.63 20.75 -3.59
C PHE A 197 22.22 21.48 -4.80
N GLY A 198 21.83 21.09 -6.02
CA GLY A 198 22.48 21.54 -7.24
C GLY A 198 23.84 20.87 -7.43
N TRP A 199 24.24 20.64 -8.69
CA TRP A 199 25.58 20.18 -9.02
C TRP A 199 25.96 20.67 -10.42
N GLY A 200 27.09 21.38 -10.51
CA GLY A 200 27.63 21.85 -11.78
C GLY A 200 26.67 22.85 -12.44
N PRO A 201 26.15 22.59 -13.65
CA PRO A 201 25.21 23.49 -14.32
C PRO A 201 23.78 23.44 -13.73
N VAL A 202 23.46 22.45 -12.90
CA VAL A 202 22.12 22.29 -12.31
C VAL A 202 22.01 23.18 -11.07
N PRO A 203 21.10 24.17 -11.04
CA PRO A 203 20.91 25.01 -9.86
C PRO A 203 20.27 24.23 -8.70
N ALA A 204 20.46 24.72 -7.48
CA ALA A 204 19.82 24.17 -6.29
C ALA A 204 18.35 24.59 -6.24
N PHE A 205 17.43 23.64 -6.32
CA PHE A 205 15.98 23.87 -6.23
C PHE A 205 15.43 23.68 -4.81
N GLY A 206 16.28 23.31 -3.84
CA GLY A 206 15.86 23.07 -2.45
C GLY A 206 14.77 22.00 -2.39
N VAL A 207 13.75 22.23 -1.55
CA VAL A 207 12.65 21.27 -1.36
C VAL A 207 11.91 20.94 -2.66
N ALA A 208 11.73 21.90 -3.57
CA ALA A 208 11.10 21.67 -4.87
C ALA A 208 11.89 20.66 -5.73
N GLY A 209 13.20 20.56 -5.53
CA GLY A 209 14.05 19.55 -6.18
C GLY A 209 13.63 18.11 -5.85
N SER A 210 13.22 17.85 -4.60
CA SER A 210 12.66 16.54 -4.19
C SER A 210 11.41 16.21 -4.98
N ALA A 211 10.50 17.19 -5.13
CA ALA A 211 9.27 17.02 -5.90
C ALA A 211 9.54 16.71 -7.38
N MET A 212 10.51 17.40 -7.98
CA MET A 212 10.92 17.18 -9.36
C MET A 212 11.51 15.77 -9.53
N ALA A 213 12.42 15.35 -8.65
CA ALA A 213 13.01 14.02 -8.67
C ALA A 213 11.94 12.92 -8.54
N THR A 214 10.99 13.07 -7.61
CA THR A 214 9.86 12.14 -7.42
C THR A 214 8.98 12.09 -8.65
N THR A 215 8.65 13.24 -9.24
CA THR A 215 7.81 13.32 -10.44
C THR A 215 8.46 12.63 -11.62
N ILE A 216 9.75 12.88 -11.86
CA ILE A 216 10.51 12.25 -12.95
C ILE A 216 10.63 10.75 -12.72
N GLY A 217 11.01 10.32 -11.52
CA GLY A 217 11.12 8.91 -11.16
C GLY A 217 9.81 8.16 -11.41
N ARG A 218 8.70 8.62 -10.82
CA ARG A 218 7.37 8.00 -11.00
C ARG A 218 6.94 7.99 -12.45
N SER A 219 7.18 9.07 -13.20
CA SER A 219 6.87 9.14 -14.63
C SER A 219 7.65 8.11 -15.45
N LEU A 220 8.95 7.91 -15.17
CA LEU A 220 9.74 6.86 -15.82
C LEU A 220 9.25 5.45 -15.46
N GLY A 221 8.85 5.22 -14.21
CA GLY A 221 8.21 3.97 -13.79
C GLY A 221 6.93 3.69 -14.59
N VAL A 222 6.05 4.69 -14.73
CA VAL A 222 4.84 4.60 -15.56
C VAL A 222 5.16 4.34 -17.02
N LEU A 223 6.14 5.04 -17.59
CA LEU A 223 6.57 4.81 -18.97
C LEU A 223 7.08 3.39 -19.18
N TYR A 224 7.80 2.82 -18.21
CA TYR A 224 8.24 1.42 -18.25
C TYR A 224 7.05 0.44 -18.20
N GLN A 225 6.05 0.69 -17.34
CA GLN A 225 4.84 -0.13 -17.27
C GLN A 225 4.02 -0.05 -18.56
N LEU A 226 3.84 1.17 -19.11
CA LEU A 226 3.15 1.38 -20.39
C LEU A 226 3.89 0.70 -21.54
N TYR A 227 5.22 0.77 -21.55
CA TYR A 227 6.03 0.03 -22.52
C TYR A 227 5.78 -1.49 -22.40
N ALA A 228 5.83 -2.05 -21.18
CA ALA A 228 5.57 -3.47 -20.96
C ALA A 228 4.17 -3.89 -21.39
N LEU A 229 3.15 -3.07 -21.14
CA LEU A 229 1.76 -3.35 -21.48
C LEU A 229 1.41 -3.13 -22.96
N THR A 230 2.18 -2.32 -23.70
CA THR A 230 1.89 -2.05 -25.13
C THR A 230 2.81 -2.80 -26.08
N LYS A 231 4.09 -2.93 -25.74
CA LYS A 231 5.14 -3.49 -26.58
C LYS A 231 5.86 -4.70 -25.98
N GLY A 232 5.58 -5.04 -24.72
CA GLY A 232 6.21 -6.17 -24.05
C GLY A 232 5.67 -7.53 -24.50
N ASN A 233 6.28 -8.58 -23.94
CA ASN A 233 5.89 -9.98 -24.16
C ASN A 233 4.98 -10.53 -23.03
N GLY A 234 4.46 -9.66 -22.18
CA GLY A 234 3.58 -10.05 -21.08
C GLY A 234 2.22 -10.59 -21.54
N THR A 235 1.49 -11.20 -20.60
CA THR A 235 0.16 -11.80 -20.78
C THR A 235 -0.95 -10.79 -21.05
N VAL A 236 -0.75 -9.53 -20.68
CA VAL A 236 -1.69 -8.42 -20.93
C VAL A 236 -1.08 -7.49 -21.97
N LYS A 237 -1.82 -7.24 -23.05
CA LYS A 237 -1.43 -6.28 -24.10
C LYS A 237 -2.55 -5.27 -24.35
N VAL A 238 -2.22 -4.00 -24.20
CA VAL A 238 -3.12 -2.86 -24.46
C VAL A 238 -2.92 -2.40 -25.89
N LEU A 239 -4.00 -2.38 -26.66
CA LEU A 239 -4.02 -1.87 -28.03
C LEU A 239 -4.63 -0.48 -28.07
N SER A 240 -4.12 0.40 -28.93
CA SER A 240 -4.66 1.76 -29.08
C SER A 240 -6.14 1.79 -29.47
N SER A 241 -6.63 0.75 -30.15
CA SER A 241 -8.05 0.59 -30.49
C SER A 241 -8.97 0.39 -29.27
N GLN A 242 -8.41 -0.06 -28.15
CA GLN A 242 -9.12 -0.34 -26.90
C GLN A 242 -9.25 0.89 -25.99
N LEU A 243 -8.66 2.03 -26.35
CA LEU A 243 -8.73 3.27 -25.57
C LEU A 243 -10.07 4.00 -25.69
N LYS A 244 -11.03 3.47 -26.46
CA LYS A 244 -12.40 3.99 -26.48
C LYS A 244 -13.07 3.70 -25.13
N ALA A 245 -13.68 4.71 -24.55
CA ALA A 245 -14.33 4.61 -23.24
C ALA A 245 -15.45 3.57 -23.26
N ASP A 246 -15.33 2.56 -22.40
CA ASP A 246 -16.36 1.57 -22.14
C ASP A 246 -16.98 1.86 -20.77
N PHE A 247 -18.12 2.56 -20.78
CA PHE A 247 -18.79 3.00 -19.56
C PHE A 247 -19.22 1.84 -18.65
N THR A 248 -19.41 0.64 -19.19
CA THR A 248 -19.77 -0.55 -18.39
C THR A 248 -18.59 -0.97 -17.53
N ILE A 249 -17.40 -1.11 -18.15
CA ILE A 249 -16.17 -1.47 -17.45
C ILE A 249 -15.75 -0.35 -16.49
N ILE A 250 -15.83 0.91 -16.93
CA ILE A 250 -15.49 2.07 -16.10
C ILE A 250 -16.37 2.14 -14.85
N ARG A 251 -17.70 1.97 -14.99
CA ARG A 251 -18.62 1.99 -13.85
C ARG A 251 -18.28 0.89 -12.85
N ASN A 252 -18.01 -0.31 -13.34
CA ASN A 252 -17.63 -1.43 -12.49
C ASN A 252 -16.29 -1.19 -11.79
N LEU A 253 -15.29 -0.70 -12.52
CA LEU A 253 -13.99 -0.33 -11.98
C LEU A 253 -14.11 0.72 -10.86
N ILE A 254 -14.91 1.77 -11.08
CA ILE A 254 -15.18 2.79 -10.06
C ILE A 254 -15.89 2.17 -8.85
N SER A 255 -16.92 1.35 -9.06
CA SER A 255 -17.66 0.69 -7.97
C SER A 255 -16.75 -0.19 -7.10
N VAL A 256 -15.91 -1.01 -7.72
CA VAL A 256 -14.96 -1.88 -7.02
C VAL A 256 -13.91 -1.04 -6.31
N SER A 257 -13.38 0.00 -6.98
CA SER A 257 -12.36 0.89 -6.42
C SER A 257 -12.85 1.67 -5.20
N ALA A 258 -14.13 2.08 -5.16
CA ALA A 258 -14.70 2.81 -4.04
C ALA A 258 -14.61 2.00 -2.74
N GLY A 259 -14.80 0.67 -2.81
CA GLY A 259 -14.60 -0.22 -1.68
C GLY A 259 -13.15 -0.25 -1.20
N GLY A 260 -12.18 -0.40 -2.11
CA GLY A 260 -10.75 -0.41 -1.78
C GLY A 260 -10.24 0.94 -1.25
N THR A 261 -10.64 2.05 -1.86
CA THR A 261 -10.37 3.41 -1.37
C THR A 261 -10.94 3.59 0.04
N GLY A 262 -12.19 3.18 0.26
CA GLY A 262 -12.85 3.21 1.55
C GLY A 262 -12.11 2.41 2.61
N GLN A 263 -11.63 1.19 2.28
CA GLN A 263 -10.86 0.36 3.22
C GLN A 263 -9.61 1.09 3.73
N PHE A 264 -8.85 1.73 2.83
CA PHE A 264 -7.65 2.47 3.19
C PHE A 264 -7.96 3.71 4.04
N LEU A 265 -8.99 4.47 3.66
CA LEU A 265 -9.41 5.67 4.41
C LEU A 265 -9.97 5.32 5.79
N ILE A 266 -10.77 4.26 5.91
CA ILE A 266 -11.35 3.80 7.18
C ILE A 266 -10.24 3.44 8.17
N ALA A 267 -9.23 2.69 7.71
CA ALA A 267 -8.07 2.30 8.53
C ALA A 267 -7.19 3.51 8.88
N SER A 268 -6.87 4.37 7.90
CA SER A 268 -6.04 5.56 8.14
C SER A 268 -6.71 6.54 9.10
N ALA A 269 -8.03 6.71 9.00
CA ALA A 269 -8.78 7.59 9.87
C ALA A 269 -8.91 7.04 11.29
N SER A 270 -9.01 5.72 11.50
CA SER A 270 -9.10 5.17 12.86
C SER A 270 -7.87 5.52 13.69
N TRP A 271 -6.69 5.53 13.07
CA TRP A 271 -5.43 5.89 13.71
C TRP A 271 -5.39 7.32 14.25
N VAL A 272 -6.07 8.26 13.59
CA VAL A 272 -6.18 9.65 14.06
C VAL A 272 -6.90 9.69 15.41
N PHE A 273 -7.99 8.93 15.56
CA PHE A 273 -8.73 8.85 16.81
C PHE A 273 -7.93 8.17 17.92
N LEU A 274 -7.19 7.10 17.61
CA LEU A 274 -6.31 6.44 18.59
C LEU A 274 -5.21 7.38 19.07
N THR A 275 -4.57 8.10 18.15
CA THR A 275 -3.55 9.11 18.47
C THR A 275 -4.13 10.24 19.32
N ARG A 276 -5.36 10.67 19.00
CA ARG A 276 -6.07 11.67 19.82
C ARG A 276 -6.38 11.17 21.23
N ILE A 277 -6.74 9.89 21.42
CA ILE A 277 -6.92 9.34 22.77
C ILE A 277 -5.58 9.32 23.51
N LEU A 278 -4.51 8.90 22.84
CA LEU A 278 -3.16 8.85 23.43
C LEU A 278 -2.61 10.22 23.81
N SER A 279 -3.00 11.29 23.11
CA SER A 279 -2.53 12.65 23.41
C SER A 279 -2.97 13.15 24.79
N ASP A 280 -4.01 12.57 25.38
CA ASP A 280 -4.44 12.91 26.75
C ASP A 280 -3.46 12.41 27.83
N PHE A 281 -2.58 11.45 27.49
CA PHE A 281 -1.61 10.85 28.41
C PHE A 281 -0.20 11.48 28.32
N GLY A 282 -0.03 12.51 27.49
CA GLY A 282 1.19 13.29 27.39
C GLY A 282 2.04 13.04 26.14
N PRO A 283 2.94 13.98 25.80
CA PRO A 283 3.69 13.96 24.55
C PRO A 283 4.68 12.78 24.44
N GLN A 284 5.27 12.33 25.55
CA GLN A 284 6.19 11.19 25.58
C GLN A 284 5.49 9.88 25.18
N ILE A 285 4.21 9.75 25.54
CA ILE A 285 3.38 8.58 25.20
C ILE A 285 3.10 8.55 23.70
N VAL A 286 2.67 9.70 23.15
CA VAL A 286 2.41 9.83 21.72
C VAL A 286 3.67 9.53 20.92
N ALA A 287 4.82 10.06 21.33
CA ALA A 287 6.10 9.80 20.68
C ALA A 287 6.45 8.29 20.69
N GLY A 288 6.32 7.62 21.85
CA GLY A 288 6.61 6.19 21.97
C GLY A 288 5.69 5.34 21.09
N TYR A 289 4.40 5.67 21.06
CA TYR A 289 3.44 5.04 20.16
C TYR A 289 3.79 5.25 18.68
N THR A 290 4.09 6.48 18.27
CA THR A 290 4.47 6.79 16.87
C THR A 290 5.71 6.02 16.43
N ILE A 291 6.73 5.90 17.29
CA ILE A 291 7.94 5.11 16.99
C ILE A 291 7.55 3.63 16.81
N ALA A 292 6.83 3.04 17.77
CA ALA A 292 6.42 1.64 17.70
C ALA A 292 5.59 1.34 16.45
N ILE A 293 4.67 2.23 16.11
CA ILE A 293 3.84 2.14 14.93
C ILE A 293 4.64 2.18 13.62
N ARG A 294 5.64 3.07 13.52
CA ARG A 294 6.53 3.10 12.34
C ARG A 294 7.29 1.77 12.16
N VAL A 295 7.76 1.20 13.27
CA VAL A 295 8.41 -0.12 13.29
C VAL A 295 7.44 -1.23 12.85
N ILE A 296 6.21 -1.20 13.34
CA ILE A 296 5.15 -2.14 12.95
C ILE A 296 4.86 -2.07 11.44
N VAL A 297 4.59 -0.87 10.91
CA VAL A 297 4.30 -0.65 9.49
C VAL A 297 5.41 -1.20 8.62
N PHE A 298 6.67 -0.88 8.94
CA PHE A 298 7.84 -1.38 8.20
C PHE A 298 7.86 -2.90 8.09
N THR A 299 7.54 -3.61 9.18
CA THR A 299 7.53 -5.08 9.19
C THR A 299 6.30 -5.73 8.58
N ILE A 300 5.19 -5.00 8.45
CA ILE A 300 3.96 -5.49 7.81
C ILE A 300 4.01 -5.34 6.28
N LEU A 301 4.87 -4.48 5.72
CA LEU A 301 5.00 -4.29 4.27
C LEU A 301 5.24 -5.60 3.48
N PRO A 302 6.12 -6.53 3.91
CA PRO A 302 6.22 -7.84 3.26
C PRO A 302 4.93 -8.67 3.33
N SER A 303 4.17 -8.56 4.42
CA SER A 303 2.86 -9.21 4.56
C SER A 303 1.84 -8.65 3.56
N TRP A 304 1.85 -7.35 3.29
CA TRP A 304 1.07 -6.75 2.20
C TRP A 304 1.44 -7.32 0.83
N GLY A 305 2.74 -7.51 0.56
CA GLY A 305 3.21 -8.16 -0.68
C GLY A 305 2.65 -9.57 -0.84
N MET A 306 2.69 -10.41 0.20
CA MET A 306 2.10 -11.76 0.19
C MET A 306 0.57 -11.74 0.04
N ALA A 307 -0.10 -10.79 0.69
CA ALA A 307 -1.55 -10.63 0.58
C ALA A 307 -1.98 -10.21 -0.83
N ASN A 308 -1.23 -9.34 -1.51
CA ASN A 308 -1.44 -8.98 -2.90
C ASN A 308 -1.23 -10.17 -3.85
N ALA A 309 -0.26 -11.03 -3.58
CA ALA A 309 -0.05 -12.26 -4.35
C ALA A 309 -1.26 -13.21 -4.23
N ALA A 310 -1.82 -13.35 -3.02
CA ALA A 310 -3.05 -14.10 -2.81
C ALA A 310 -4.24 -13.52 -3.58
N ALA A 311 -4.39 -12.19 -3.62
CA ALA A 311 -5.43 -11.51 -4.39
C ALA A 311 -5.36 -11.86 -5.90
N THR A 312 -4.17 -11.79 -6.50
CA THR A 312 -3.95 -12.21 -7.90
C THR A 312 -4.32 -13.67 -8.11
N LEU A 313 -3.85 -14.58 -7.24
CA LEU A 313 -4.13 -16.00 -7.37
C LEU A 313 -5.62 -16.30 -7.27
N VAL A 314 -6.35 -15.62 -6.38
CA VAL A 314 -7.79 -15.78 -6.24
C VAL A 314 -8.49 -15.36 -7.53
N GLY A 315 -8.21 -14.15 -8.04
CA GLY A 315 -8.86 -13.66 -9.25
C GLY A 315 -8.59 -14.54 -10.48
N GLN A 316 -7.34 -14.96 -10.68
CA GLN A 316 -6.99 -15.87 -11.79
C GLN A 316 -7.63 -17.26 -11.65
N ASN A 317 -7.61 -17.86 -10.47
CA ASN A 317 -8.21 -19.19 -10.29
C ASN A 317 -9.74 -19.16 -10.39
N LEU A 318 -10.38 -18.09 -9.92
CA LEU A 318 -11.82 -17.93 -10.11
C LEU A 318 -12.18 -17.69 -11.58
N GLY A 319 -11.38 -16.95 -12.35
CA GLY A 319 -11.55 -16.82 -13.80
C GLY A 319 -11.37 -18.15 -14.54
N ALA A 320 -10.46 -18.99 -14.06
CA ALA A 320 -10.26 -20.34 -14.58
C ALA A 320 -11.32 -21.36 -14.11
N ASN A 321 -12.40 -20.92 -13.45
CA ASN A 321 -13.42 -21.78 -12.83
C ASN A 321 -12.85 -22.83 -11.85
N LYS A 322 -11.84 -22.45 -11.06
CA LYS A 322 -11.18 -23.29 -10.03
C LYS A 322 -11.30 -22.68 -8.62
N PRO A 323 -12.51 -22.50 -8.07
CA PRO A 323 -12.71 -21.85 -6.77
C PRO A 323 -12.05 -22.60 -5.59
N GLU A 324 -11.93 -23.93 -5.64
CA GLU A 324 -11.26 -24.74 -4.61
C GLU A 324 -9.75 -24.47 -4.61
N ARG A 325 -9.16 -24.29 -5.79
CA ARG A 325 -7.75 -23.92 -5.94
C ARG A 325 -7.51 -22.50 -5.47
N ALA A 326 -8.44 -21.57 -5.76
CA ALA A 326 -8.40 -20.21 -5.23
C ALA A 326 -8.38 -20.25 -3.69
N GLU A 327 -9.31 -20.97 -3.07
CA GLU A 327 -9.38 -21.12 -1.62
C GLU A 327 -8.10 -21.75 -1.03
N THR A 328 -7.59 -22.81 -1.65
CA THR A 328 -6.34 -23.45 -1.20
C THR A 328 -5.15 -22.47 -1.27
N SER A 329 -5.12 -21.61 -2.29
CA SER A 329 -4.09 -20.58 -2.44
C SER A 329 -4.14 -19.55 -1.30
N VAL A 330 -5.34 -19.13 -0.89
CA VAL A 330 -5.53 -18.22 0.25
C VAL A 330 -5.01 -18.85 1.54
N TRP A 331 -5.43 -20.08 1.86
CA TRP A 331 -5.01 -20.73 3.10
C TRP A 331 -3.49 -20.99 3.15
N ARG A 332 -2.89 -21.36 2.01
CA ARG A 332 -1.42 -21.53 1.91
C ARG A 332 -0.68 -20.21 2.04
N ALA A 333 -1.14 -19.16 1.37
CA ALA A 333 -0.54 -17.83 1.47
C ALA A 333 -0.65 -17.27 2.89
N ALA A 334 -1.81 -17.42 3.53
CA ALA A 334 -2.04 -17.02 4.91
C ALA A 334 -1.13 -17.77 5.88
N PHE A 335 -0.89 -19.08 5.66
CA PHE A 335 0.04 -19.85 6.47
C PHE A 335 1.50 -19.37 6.30
N PHE A 336 1.96 -19.11 5.08
CA PHE A 336 3.32 -18.56 4.88
C PHE A 336 3.47 -17.18 5.51
N ASN A 337 2.44 -16.34 5.39
CA ASN A 337 2.41 -15.04 6.04
C ASN A 337 2.39 -15.15 7.57
N PHE A 338 1.69 -16.14 8.11
CA PHE A 338 1.68 -16.45 9.55
C PHE A 338 3.06 -16.83 10.03
N VAL A 339 3.77 -17.71 9.32
CA VAL A 339 5.15 -18.08 9.69
C VAL A 339 6.06 -16.84 9.70
N PHE A 340 5.95 -15.98 8.68
CA PHE A 340 6.72 -14.75 8.62
C PHE A 340 6.41 -13.81 9.80
N LEU A 341 5.14 -13.47 10.04
CA LEU A 341 4.77 -12.56 11.11
C LEU A 341 4.98 -13.16 12.51
N ALA A 342 4.91 -14.48 12.67
CA ALA A 342 5.28 -15.14 13.92
C ALA A 342 6.76 -14.96 14.24
N VAL A 343 7.65 -15.09 13.24
CA VAL A 343 9.08 -14.81 13.42
C VAL A 343 9.31 -13.35 13.79
N VAL A 344 8.64 -12.41 13.10
CA VAL A 344 8.72 -10.98 13.44
C VAL A 344 8.20 -10.71 14.85
N ALA A 345 7.11 -11.35 15.27
CA ALA A 345 6.54 -11.18 16.60
C ALA A 345 7.51 -11.64 17.70
N VAL A 346 8.21 -12.76 17.50
CA VAL A 346 9.26 -13.23 18.42
C VAL A 346 10.39 -12.21 18.51
N ILE A 347 10.84 -11.67 17.36
CA ILE A 347 11.89 -10.64 17.32
C ILE A 347 11.43 -9.40 18.10
N PHE A 348 10.22 -8.92 17.88
CA PHE A 348 9.69 -7.76 18.59
C PHE A 348 9.53 -8.01 20.08
N PHE A 349 9.04 -9.19 20.48
CA PHE A 349 8.84 -9.49 21.89
C PHE A 349 10.16 -9.49 22.68
N VAL A 350 11.20 -10.11 22.09
CA VAL A 350 12.53 -10.25 22.69
C VAL A 350 13.34 -8.95 22.62
N PHE A 351 13.37 -8.30 21.46
CA PHE A 351 14.27 -7.17 21.18
C PHE A 351 13.57 -5.80 21.20
N SER A 352 12.31 -5.68 21.63
CA SER A 352 11.56 -4.41 21.63
C SER A 352 12.32 -3.26 22.29
N ALA A 353 12.97 -3.50 23.44
CA ALA A 353 13.75 -2.47 24.13
C ALA A 353 14.91 -1.96 23.27
N ASN A 354 15.70 -2.88 22.69
CA ASN A 354 16.81 -2.53 21.80
C ASN A 354 16.31 -1.75 20.57
N ILE A 355 15.25 -2.25 19.92
CA ILE A 355 14.70 -1.63 18.71
C ILE A 355 14.21 -0.21 19.00
N ILE A 356 13.44 0.00 20.07
CA ILE A 356 12.89 1.32 20.40
C ILE A 356 14.01 2.28 20.86
N SER A 357 14.98 1.79 21.65
CA SER A 357 16.10 2.61 22.15
C SER A 357 16.99 3.17 21.03
N TRP A 358 17.00 2.57 19.84
CA TRP A 358 17.71 3.14 18.69
C TRP A 358 17.09 4.46 18.18
N PHE A 359 15.84 4.75 18.52
CA PHE A 359 15.13 5.94 18.05
C PHE A 359 14.98 7.03 19.12
N ASN A 360 15.07 6.68 20.40
CA ASN A 360 14.90 7.63 21.49
C ASN A 360 15.51 7.07 22.79
N ASP A 361 16.10 7.95 23.60
CA ASP A 361 16.71 7.59 24.89
C ASP A 361 15.85 7.98 26.10
N ASP A 362 14.75 8.74 25.91
CA ASP A 362 13.84 9.10 27.00
C ASP A 362 13.18 7.84 27.58
N PRO A 363 13.36 7.54 28.88
CA PRO A 363 12.87 6.30 29.48
C PRO A 363 11.35 6.10 29.34
N THR A 364 10.57 7.18 29.36
CA THR A 364 9.10 7.11 29.29
C THR A 364 8.66 6.78 27.87
N THR A 365 9.21 7.46 26.87
CA THR A 365 8.98 7.17 25.46
C THR A 365 9.42 5.75 25.10
N VAL A 366 10.58 5.31 25.58
CA VAL A 366 11.08 3.95 25.33
C VAL A 366 10.16 2.90 25.95
N ALA A 367 9.81 3.04 27.24
CA ALA A 367 8.91 2.10 27.92
C ALA A 367 7.55 2.01 27.21
N THR A 368 7.03 3.15 26.75
CA THR A 368 5.78 3.21 25.98
C THR A 368 5.88 2.47 24.65
N GLY A 369 6.92 2.75 23.87
CA GLY A 369 7.14 2.07 22.58
C GLY A 369 7.33 0.57 22.74
N VAL A 370 8.05 0.15 23.79
CA VAL A 370 8.26 -1.27 24.13
C VAL A 370 6.95 -1.99 24.44
N ASN A 371 6.10 -1.38 25.29
CA ASN A 371 4.80 -1.94 25.64
C ASN A 371 3.88 -2.03 24.42
N CYS A 372 3.85 -0.97 23.61
CA CYS A 372 3.10 -0.94 22.35
C CYS A 372 3.51 -2.09 21.41
N LEU A 373 4.82 -2.23 21.12
CA LEU A 373 5.34 -3.30 20.27
C LEU A 373 4.97 -4.69 20.80
N ARG A 374 5.20 -4.94 22.10
CA ARG A 374 4.92 -6.24 22.71
C ARG A 374 3.44 -6.59 22.66
N ILE A 375 2.55 -5.64 22.94
CA ILE A 375 1.11 -5.90 22.94
C ILE A 375 0.60 -6.13 21.52
N ILE A 376 0.95 -5.27 20.57
CA ILE A 376 0.46 -5.39 19.19
C ILE A 376 1.03 -6.63 18.50
N CYS A 377 2.28 -7.01 18.77
CA CYS A 377 2.87 -8.19 18.13
C CYS A 377 2.19 -9.51 18.53
N PHE A 378 1.46 -9.58 19.66
CA PHE A 378 0.62 -10.76 19.94
C PHE A 378 -0.51 -10.91 18.92
N GLY A 379 -1.00 -9.82 18.35
CA GLY A 379 -2.01 -9.82 17.29
C GLY A 379 -1.48 -10.33 15.94
N TYR A 380 -0.16 -10.32 15.71
CA TYR A 380 0.44 -10.64 14.40
C TYR A 380 0.04 -12.01 13.85
N LEU A 381 -0.19 -12.98 14.74
CA LEU A 381 -0.67 -14.31 14.38
C LEU A 381 -2.02 -14.26 13.65
N PHE A 382 -2.91 -13.37 14.09
CA PHE A 382 -4.21 -13.15 13.46
C PHE A 382 -4.12 -12.20 12.26
N PHE A 383 -3.32 -11.13 12.38
CA PHE A 383 -3.09 -10.17 11.29
C PHE A 383 -2.66 -10.87 10.00
N ALA A 384 -1.81 -11.90 10.11
CA ALA A 384 -1.34 -12.67 8.98
C ALA A 384 -2.49 -13.23 8.13
N TYR A 385 -3.49 -13.81 8.79
CA TYR A 385 -4.69 -14.33 8.14
C TYR A 385 -5.63 -13.21 7.69
N GLY A 386 -5.85 -12.22 8.56
CA GLY A 386 -6.73 -11.08 8.27
C GLY A 386 -6.34 -10.35 6.99
N MET A 387 -5.05 -10.00 6.85
CA MET A 387 -4.54 -9.30 5.66
C MET A 387 -4.72 -10.13 4.39
N VAL A 388 -4.33 -11.41 4.41
CA VAL A 388 -4.41 -12.28 3.22
C VAL A 388 -5.87 -12.50 2.82
N ILE A 389 -6.77 -12.72 3.79
CA ILE A 389 -8.20 -12.95 3.53
C ILE A 389 -8.87 -11.67 3.01
N SER A 390 -8.62 -10.51 3.61
CA SER A 390 -9.15 -9.23 3.13
C SER A 390 -8.71 -8.94 1.70
N GLN A 391 -7.43 -9.12 1.38
CA GLN A 391 -6.94 -8.96 0.01
C GLN A 391 -7.48 -10.04 -0.94
N SER A 392 -7.80 -11.23 -0.44
CA SER A 392 -8.43 -12.28 -1.25
C SER A 392 -9.87 -11.95 -1.64
N PHE A 393 -10.66 -11.33 -0.74
CA PHE A 393 -11.98 -10.80 -1.08
C PHE A 393 -11.86 -9.73 -2.18
N ASN A 394 -10.92 -8.81 -2.02
CA ASN A 394 -10.60 -7.78 -2.99
C ASN A 394 -10.22 -8.40 -4.35
N GLY A 395 -9.35 -9.40 -4.39
CA GLY A 395 -8.96 -10.14 -5.61
C GLY A 395 -10.11 -10.91 -6.27
N ALA A 396 -11.12 -11.34 -5.48
CA ALA A 396 -12.35 -11.92 -6.02
C ALA A 396 -13.29 -10.89 -6.65
N GLY A 397 -13.05 -9.59 -6.44
CA GLY A 397 -13.93 -8.48 -6.82
C GLY A 397 -14.98 -8.13 -5.76
N ASP A 398 -14.93 -8.74 -4.57
CA ASP A 398 -15.82 -8.44 -3.46
C ASP A 398 -15.19 -7.44 -2.51
N THR A 399 -15.18 -6.16 -2.89
CA THR A 399 -14.57 -5.10 -2.06
C THR A 399 -15.49 -4.63 -0.93
N LEU A 400 -16.80 -4.87 -1.01
CA LEU A 400 -17.76 -4.45 0.02
C LEU A 400 -17.57 -5.21 1.33
N THR A 401 -17.37 -6.53 1.27
CA THR A 401 -17.17 -7.37 2.45
C THR A 401 -16.02 -6.87 3.34
N PRO A 402 -14.78 -6.71 2.85
CA PRO A 402 -13.68 -6.16 3.64
C PRO A 402 -13.91 -4.69 4.06
N THR A 403 -14.58 -3.86 3.27
CA THR A 403 -14.94 -2.49 3.70
C THR A 403 -15.84 -2.49 4.93
N LEU A 404 -16.89 -3.31 4.94
CA LEU A 404 -17.81 -3.42 6.08
C LEU A 404 -17.12 -4.04 7.30
N MET A 405 -16.23 -5.00 7.08
CA MET A 405 -15.41 -5.58 8.14
C MET A 405 -14.50 -4.53 8.78
N ASN A 406 -13.77 -3.73 7.98
CA ASN A 406 -12.91 -2.65 8.49
C ASN A 406 -13.73 -1.60 9.25
N LEU A 407 -14.90 -1.21 8.73
CA LEU A 407 -15.77 -0.25 9.41
C LEU A 407 -16.23 -0.79 10.77
N ALA A 408 -16.71 -2.04 10.82
CA ALA A 408 -17.16 -2.64 12.07
C ALA A 408 -16.01 -2.80 13.08
N CYS A 409 -14.86 -3.34 12.66
CA CYS A 409 -13.76 -3.66 13.57
C CYS A 409 -13.02 -2.39 14.04
N PHE A 410 -12.74 -1.44 13.14
CA PHE A 410 -11.95 -0.25 13.48
C PHE A 410 -12.78 0.91 14.02
N TRP A 411 -14.05 1.05 13.63
CA TRP A 411 -14.87 2.17 14.12
C TRP A 411 -15.86 1.76 15.19
N ALA A 412 -16.59 0.66 14.99
CA ALA A 412 -17.59 0.25 15.97
C ALA A 412 -16.99 -0.48 17.18
N VAL A 413 -15.79 -1.08 17.04
CA VAL A 413 -15.13 -1.83 18.12
C VAL A 413 -13.85 -1.13 18.59
N GLU A 414 -12.85 -0.92 17.73
CA GLU A 414 -11.52 -0.45 18.14
C GLU A 414 -11.55 0.89 18.88
N ILE A 415 -12.15 1.94 18.30
CA ILE A 415 -12.17 3.28 18.91
C ILE A 415 -12.94 3.29 20.24
N PRO A 416 -14.19 2.76 20.34
CA PRO A 416 -14.89 2.67 21.61
C PRO A 416 -14.15 1.82 22.64
N LEU A 417 -13.58 0.68 22.23
CA LEU A 417 -12.81 -0.19 23.11
C LEU A 417 -11.54 0.50 23.60
N ALA A 418 -10.82 1.23 22.74
CA ALA A 418 -9.65 2.01 23.10
C ALA A 418 -10.01 3.04 24.18
N TYR A 419 -11.09 3.80 23.97
CA TYR A 419 -11.56 4.79 24.92
C TYR A 419 -11.97 4.15 26.26
N PHE A 420 -12.73 3.07 26.20
CA PHE A 420 -13.21 2.34 27.37
C PHE A 420 -12.05 1.75 28.20
N LEU A 421 -11.14 1.01 27.56
CA LEU A 421 -9.99 0.42 28.23
C LEU A 421 -9.04 1.48 28.79
N ALA A 422 -8.74 2.52 28.00
CA ALA A 422 -7.77 3.54 28.39
C ALA A 422 -8.28 4.44 29.52
N LYS A 423 -9.54 4.90 29.44
CA LYS A 423 -10.10 5.90 30.36
C LYS A 423 -11.03 5.33 31.43
N TYR A 424 -11.90 4.38 31.09
CA TYR A 424 -12.89 3.86 32.04
C TYR A 424 -12.30 2.78 32.95
N LEU A 425 -11.53 1.85 32.37
CA LEU A 425 -10.81 0.82 33.15
C LEU A 425 -9.44 1.29 33.66
N ASN A 426 -9.06 2.55 33.41
CA ASN A 426 -7.78 3.14 33.83
C ASN A 426 -6.55 2.33 33.42
N LEU A 427 -6.59 1.61 32.29
CA LEU A 427 -5.42 0.91 31.74
C LEU A 427 -4.45 1.86 31.03
N GLY A 428 -4.81 3.15 30.92
CA GLY A 428 -3.99 4.17 30.30
C GLY A 428 -3.66 3.85 28.84
N PRO A 429 -2.44 4.17 28.36
CA PRO A 429 -2.04 3.92 26.97
C PRO A 429 -2.12 2.45 26.55
N ASN A 430 -1.91 1.52 27.48
CA ASN A 430 -2.01 0.09 27.20
C ASN A 430 -3.42 -0.32 26.74
N GLY A 431 -4.46 0.37 27.20
CA GLY A 431 -5.83 0.14 26.74
C GLY A 431 -5.99 0.36 25.23
N VAL A 432 -5.28 1.35 24.67
CA VAL A 432 -5.24 1.61 23.22
C VAL A 432 -4.48 0.51 22.47
N TYR A 433 -3.36 0.02 23.02
CA TYR A 433 -2.59 -1.02 22.34
C TYR A 433 -3.33 -2.35 22.30
N ILE A 434 -4.04 -2.67 23.39
CA ILE A 434 -4.88 -3.86 23.48
C ILE A 434 -6.06 -3.77 22.50
N SER A 435 -6.69 -2.59 22.36
CA SER A 435 -7.79 -2.43 21.41
C SER A 435 -7.35 -2.65 19.96
N VAL A 436 -6.17 -2.15 19.57
CA VAL A 436 -5.60 -2.40 18.22
C VAL A 436 -5.41 -3.89 18.00
N ALA A 437 -4.69 -4.56 18.91
CA ALA A 437 -4.39 -5.99 18.79
C ALA A 437 -5.69 -6.83 18.76
N PHE A 438 -6.68 -6.48 19.58
CA PHE A 438 -7.97 -7.15 19.65
C PHE A 438 -8.78 -6.94 18.37
N SER A 439 -8.95 -5.71 17.90
CA SER A 439 -9.80 -5.39 16.76
C SER A 439 -9.28 -5.96 15.45
N GLU A 440 -7.97 -5.99 15.26
CA GLU A 440 -7.35 -6.65 14.12
C GLU A 440 -7.44 -8.18 14.20
N SER A 441 -7.36 -8.74 15.42
CA SER A 441 -7.63 -10.16 15.63
C SER A 441 -9.10 -10.50 15.33
N LEU A 442 -10.02 -9.63 15.74
CA LEU A 442 -11.45 -9.74 15.43
C LEU A 442 -11.68 -9.65 13.92
N LEU A 443 -11.03 -8.71 13.22
CA LEU A 443 -11.08 -8.58 11.76
C LEU A 443 -10.68 -9.89 11.08
N ALA A 444 -9.59 -10.51 11.54
CA ALA A 444 -9.13 -11.80 11.02
C ALA A 444 -10.14 -12.93 11.28
N VAL A 445 -10.69 -13.03 12.50
CA VAL A 445 -11.69 -14.05 12.85
C VAL A 445 -12.95 -13.89 12.02
N VAL A 446 -13.51 -12.67 11.95
CA VAL A 446 -14.68 -12.36 11.13
C VAL A 446 -14.40 -12.65 9.66
N GLY A 447 -13.21 -12.27 9.17
CA GLY A 447 -12.75 -12.55 7.81
C GLY A 447 -12.73 -14.05 7.52
N VAL A 448 -12.11 -14.86 8.38
CA VAL A 448 -12.09 -16.33 8.26
C VAL A 448 -13.50 -16.91 8.21
N LEU A 449 -14.39 -16.46 9.11
CA LEU A 449 -15.77 -16.94 9.16
C LEU A 449 -16.55 -16.61 7.88
N LEU A 450 -16.44 -15.37 7.39
CA LEU A 450 -17.08 -14.93 6.15
C LEU A 450 -16.48 -15.61 4.92
N PHE A 451 -15.17 -15.82 4.90
CA PHE A 451 -14.47 -16.47 3.80
C PHE A 451 -14.90 -17.94 3.66
N ARG A 452 -15.05 -18.64 4.78
CA ARG A 452 -15.56 -20.04 4.81
C ARG A 452 -17.00 -20.18 4.35
N ARG A 453 -17.82 -19.13 4.41
CA ARG A 453 -19.20 -19.15 3.86
C ARG A 453 -19.23 -19.21 2.33
N GLY A 454 -18.12 -18.94 1.65
CA GLY A 454 -17.97 -19.18 0.21
C GLY A 454 -18.69 -18.21 -0.73
N LYS A 455 -19.44 -17.21 -0.24
CA LYS A 455 -20.15 -16.23 -1.10
C LYS A 455 -19.24 -15.46 -2.07
N TRP A 456 -17.97 -15.29 -1.71
CA TRP A 456 -16.96 -14.66 -2.58
C TRP A 456 -16.65 -15.48 -3.83
N LYS A 457 -16.82 -16.82 -3.79
CA LYS A 457 -16.56 -17.71 -4.92
C LYS A 457 -17.50 -17.46 -6.09
N THR A 458 -18.72 -16.98 -5.83
CA THR A 458 -19.74 -16.73 -6.84
C THR A 458 -19.72 -15.31 -7.40
N LYS A 459 -18.80 -14.46 -6.93
CA LYS A 459 -18.71 -13.06 -7.37
C LYS A 459 -18.19 -13.00 -8.80
N LYS A 460 -18.86 -12.16 -9.59
CA LYS A 460 -18.52 -11.82 -10.97
C LYS A 460 -18.04 -10.37 -11.00
N VAL A 461 -17.04 -10.12 -11.81
CA VAL A 461 -16.37 -8.82 -11.98
C VAL A 461 -16.15 -8.56 -13.45
#